data_AF-A0A380TD44-F1
#
_entry.id   AF-A0A380TD44-F1
#
_cell.length_a   1.000
_cell.length_b   1.000
_cell.length_c   1.000
_cell.angle_alpha   90.00
_cell.angle_beta   90.00
_cell.angle_gamma   90.00
#
_symmetry.space_group_name_H-M   'P 1'
#
loop_
_entity.id
_entity.type
_entity.pdbx_description
1 polymer ?
#
loop_
_entity_poly.entity_id
_entity_poly.type
_entity_poly.pdbx_seq_one_letter_code
_entity_poly.pdbx_strand_id
1 'polypeptide(L)'
;MVEFSQPERVEAFTRAVDRILQERNEDYQERRAVDVGVGAPVVHAVPPGTFAAWMKSIGKLGGQNKVPRVIGDQSQLKGLLDFIKRPS
;
A
#
# COMPACT_ATOMS: atom_id res chain seq x y z
N MET A 1 1.15 -0.72 -0.01
CA MET A 1 1.92 -0.86 -1.26
C MET A 1 1.62 0.34 -2.13
N VAL A 2 2.60 0.86 -2.88
CA VAL A 2 2.45 2.07 -3.71
C VAL A 2 3.16 1.86 -5.04
N GLU A 3 2.50 2.19 -6.15
CA GLU A 3 3.17 2.26 -7.46
C GLU A 3 4.10 3.46 -7.48
N PHE A 4 5.39 3.24 -7.69
CA PHE A 4 6.41 4.26 -7.54
C PHE A 4 7.47 4.13 -8.62
N SER A 5 7.76 5.23 -9.32
CA SER A 5 8.76 5.27 -10.40
C SER A 5 10.17 5.66 -9.93
N GLN A 6 10.31 6.18 -8.71
CA GLN A 6 11.56 6.75 -8.18
C GLN A 6 11.92 6.12 -6.82
N PRO A 7 12.47 4.89 -6.77
CA PRO A 7 12.72 4.16 -5.52
C PRO A 7 13.49 4.95 -4.46
N GLU A 8 14.39 5.85 -4.88
CA GLU A 8 15.20 6.69 -4.00
C GLU A 8 14.37 7.69 -3.17
N ARG A 9 13.13 7.97 -3.57
CA ARG A 9 12.23 8.91 -2.86
C ARG A 9 11.23 8.22 -1.94
N VAL A 10 11.23 6.89 -1.85
CA VAL A 10 10.24 6.13 -1.07
C VAL A 10 10.29 6.50 0.41
N GLU A 11 11.49 6.72 0.96
CA GLU A 11 11.64 7.09 2.36
C GLU A 11 11.04 8.49 2.64
N ALA A 12 11.33 9.47 1.77
CA ALA A 12 10.77 10.81 1.86
C ALA A 12 9.23 10.80 1.71
N PHE A 13 8.71 10.00 0.78
CA PHE A 13 7.28 9.78 0.61
C PHE A 13 6.66 9.17 1.88
N THR A 14 7.30 8.16 2.47
CA THR A 14 6.84 7.50 3.69
C THR A 14 6.72 8.49 4.86
N ARG A 15 7.75 9.33 5.06
CA ARG A 15 7.72 10.38 6.09
C ARG A 15 6.61 11.40 5.85
N ALA A 16 6.40 11.78 4.59
CA ALA A 16 5.32 12.71 4.24
C ALA A 16 3.94 12.12 4.53
N VAL A 17 3.72 10.83 4.24
CA VAL A 17 2.48 10.11 4.55
C VAL A 17 2.28 10.03 6.07
N ASP A 18 3.28 9.60 6.83
CA ASP A 18 3.20 9.51 8.30
C ASP A 18 2.81 10.86 8.91
N ARG A 19 3.49 11.94 8.50
CA ARG A 19 3.18 13.30 8.94
C ARG A 19 1.74 13.72 8.61
N ILE A 20 1.30 13.53 7.37
CA ILE A 20 -0.05 13.94 6.94
C ILE A 20 -1.13 13.11 7.65
N LEU A 21 -0.86 11.83 7.95
CA LEU A 21 -1.78 11.00 8.74
C LEU A 21 -1.90 11.52 10.17
N GLN A 22 -0.78 11.88 10.83
CA GLN A 22 -0.81 12.50 12.16
C GLN A 22 -1.54 13.84 12.14
N GLU A 23 -1.30 14.69 11.13
CA GLU A 23 -1.96 16.00 11.00
C GLU A 23 -3.48 15.92 10.77
N ARG A 24 -3.98 14.83 10.17
CA ARG A 24 -5.38 14.69 9.74
C ARG A 24 -6.20 13.71 10.57
N ASN A 25 -5.57 12.95 11.46
CA ASN A 25 -6.22 11.91 12.25
C ASN A 25 -5.63 11.89 13.66
N GLU A 26 -6.34 12.53 14.59
CA GLU A 26 -5.95 12.63 16.01
C GLU A 26 -5.75 11.24 16.64
N ASP A 27 -6.62 10.27 16.36
CA ASP A 27 -6.47 8.88 16.84
C ASP A 27 -5.17 8.25 16.33
N TYR A 28 -4.79 8.51 15.07
CA TYR A 28 -3.53 8.01 14.52
C TYR A 28 -2.34 8.68 15.21
N GLN A 29 -2.40 10.00 15.41
CA GLN A 29 -1.36 10.75 16.12
C GLN A 29 -1.14 10.24 17.53
N GLU A 30 -2.21 10.07 18.31
CA GLU A 30 -2.15 9.56 19.68
C GLU A 30 -1.56 8.15 19.71
N ARG A 31 -2.06 7.25 18.86
CA ARG A 31 -1.54 5.87 18.78
C ARG A 31 -0.11 5.84 18.26
N ARG A 32 0.35 6.80 17.47
CA ARG A 32 1.72 6.86 16.91
C ARG A 32 2.75 7.36 17.92
N ALA A 33 2.31 8.13 18.93
CA ALA A 33 3.15 8.73 19.96
C ALA A 33 3.52 7.79 21.13
N VAL A 34 2.87 6.63 21.22
CA VAL A 34 3.07 5.65 22.30
C VAL A 34 3.91 4.47 21.79
N ASP A 35 4.91 4.03 22.55
CA ASP A 35 5.83 2.94 22.18
C ASP A 35 5.13 1.61 21.85
N VAL A 36 4.00 1.31 22.50
CA VAL A 36 3.17 0.10 22.26
C VAL A 36 2.07 0.32 21.23
N GLY A 37 2.03 1.50 20.60
CA GLY A 37 0.99 1.92 19.68
C GLY A 37 1.24 1.50 18.23
N VAL A 38 0.80 2.32 17.27
CA VAL A 38 1.06 2.05 15.84
C VAL A 38 2.45 2.54 15.47
N GLY A 39 3.23 1.65 14.85
CA GLY A 39 4.53 2.03 14.28
C GLY A 39 4.39 2.93 13.04
N ALA A 40 5.53 3.44 12.57
CA ALA A 40 5.61 4.15 11.29
C ALA A 40 5.05 3.27 10.15
N PRO A 41 4.38 3.87 9.15
CA PRO A 41 3.84 3.11 8.04
C PRO A 41 4.98 2.51 7.21
N VAL A 42 4.79 1.26 6.77
CA VAL A 42 5.72 0.61 5.85
C VAL A 42 5.21 0.75 4.42
N VAL A 43 5.99 1.44 3.58
CA VAL A 43 5.70 1.56 2.14
C VAL A 43 6.48 0.51 1.37
N HIS A 44 5.74 -0.45 0.81
CA HIS A 44 6.27 -1.34 -0.22
C HIS A 44 6.05 -0.70 -1.59
N ALA A 45 7.12 -0.18 -2.19
CA ALA A 45 7.09 0.33 -3.55
C ALA A 45 7.00 -0.83 -4.56
N VAL A 46 6.16 -0.68 -5.57
CA VAL A 46 6.01 -1.62 -6.69
C VAL A 46 6.12 -0.87 -8.01
N PRO A 47 6.51 -1.53 -9.12
CA PRO A 47 6.56 -0.88 -10.42
C PRO A 47 5.21 -0.31 -10.86
N PRO A 48 5.16 0.83 -11.58
CA PRO A 48 3.93 1.34 -12.16
C PRO A 48 3.19 0.29 -13.01
N GLY A 49 1.87 0.24 -12.87
CA GLY A 49 1.00 -0.74 -13.54
C GLY A 49 0.84 -2.09 -12.81
N THR A 50 1.53 -2.31 -11.69
CA THR A 50 1.43 -3.56 -10.90
C THR A 50 -0.01 -3.89 -10.52
N PHE A 51 -0.80 -2.93 -10.03
CA PHE A 51 -2.17 -3.22 -9.58
C PHE A 51 -3.10 -3.56 -10.74
N ALA A 52 -2.92 -2.89 -11.88
CA ALA A 52 -3.68 -3.19 -13.09
C ALA A 52 -3.34 -4.58 -13.63
N ALA A 53 -2.05 -4.93 -13.65
CA ALA A 53 -1.58 -6.25 -14.06
C ALA A 53 -2.09 -7.36 -13.13
N TRP A 54 -2.07 -7.13 -11.81
CA TRP A 54 -2.64 -8.06 -10.83
C TRP A 54 -4.15 -8.25 -11.05
N MET A 55 -4.92 -7.17 -11.17
CA MET A 55 -6.36 -7.24 -11.44
C MET A 55 -6.65 -8.01 -12.74
N LYS A 56 -5.81 -7.84 -13.78
CA LYS A 56 -5.93 -8.59 -15.03
C LYS A 56 -5.69 -10.08 -14.82
N SER A 57 -4.68 -10.42 -14.03
CA SER A 57 -4.31 -11.82 -13.75
C SER A 57 -5.42 -12.61 -13.04
N ILE A 58 -6.27 -11.93 -12.26
CA ILE A 58 -7.40 -12.53 -11.56
C ILE A 58 -8.74 -12.35 -12.31
N GLY A 59 -8.72 -11.91 -13.57
CA GLY A 59 -9.92 -11.72 -14.39
C GLY A 59 -10.81 -10.55 -13.95
N LYS A 60 -10.28 -9.61 -13.16
CA LYS A 60 -11.01 -8.47 -12.60
C LYS A 60 -10.60 -7.11 -13.19
N LEU A 61 -9.77 -7.06 -14.23
CA LEU A 61 -9.45 -5.79 -14.89
C LEU A 61 -10.60 -5.37 -15.83
N GLY A 62 -11.30 -4.28 -15.49
CA GLY A 62 -12.40 -3.71 -16.30
C GLY A 62 -13.79 -3.95 -15.70
N GLY A 63 -14.82 -3.38 -16.33
CA GLY A 63 -16.21 -3.46 -15.87
C GLY A 63 -16.43 -2.71 -14.54
N GLN A 64 -17.15 -3.32 -13.60
CA GLN A 64 -17.42 -2.76 -12.26
C GLN A 64 -16.28 -2.99 -11.26
N ASN A 65 -15.25 -3.77 -11.61
CA ASN A 65 -14.17 -4.12 -10.70
C ASN A 65 -13.11 -3.01 -10.65
N LYS A 66 -12.92 -2.41 -9.47
CA LYS A 66 -11.92 -1.37 -9.20
C LYS A 66 -10.76 -1.94 -8.38
N VAL A 67 -9.58 -1.35 -8.53
CA VAL A 67 -8.45 -1.65 -7.64
C VAL A 67 -8.84 -1.28 -6.19
N PRO A 68 -8.76 -2.21 -5.23
CA PRO A 68 -9.04 -1.92 -3.83
C PRO A 68 -7.97 -0.98 -3.25
N ARG A 69 -8.41 0.07 -2.56
CA ARG A 69 -7.49 1.02 -1.88
C ARG A 69 -7.12 0.55 -0.48
N VAL A 70 -7.96 -0.30 0.12
CA VAL A 70 -7.77 -0.94 1.43
C VAL A 70 -8.12 -2.41 1.25
N ILE A 71 -7.25 -3.30 1.70
CA ILE A 71 -7.45 -4.75 1.65
C ILE A 71 -7.45 -5.26 3.09
N GLY A 72 -8.63 -5.55 3.62
CA GLY A 72 -8.77 -6.23 4.92
C GLY A 72 -8.86 -7.76 4.79
N ASP A 73 -9.21 -8.25 3.60
CA ASP A 73 -9.32 -9.69 3.33
C ASP A 73 -7.93 -10.33 3.12
N GLN A 74 -7.62 -11.32 3.93
CA GLN A 74 -6.32 -12.00 3.92
C GLN A 74 -6.07 -12.77 2.62
N SER A 75 -7.11 -13.35 2.00
CA SER A 75 -6.96 -14.11 0.77
C SER A 75 -6.61 -13.20 -0.41
N GLN A 76 -7.24 -12.03 -0.47
CA GLN A 76 -6.98 -11.01 -1.47
C GLN A 76 -5.59 -10.40 -1.29
N LEU A 77 -5.20 -10.11 -0.05
CA LEU A 77 -3.84 -9.63 0.26
C LEU A 77 -2.79 -10.66 -0.15
N LYS A 78 -2.98 -11.94 0.21
CA LYS A 78 -2.09 -13.03 -0.20
C LYS A 78 -1.96 -13.13 -1.72
N GLY A 79 -3.09 -13.05 -2.44
CA GLY A 79 -3.07 -13.09 -3.91
C GLY A 79 -2.26 -11.96 -4.54
N LEU A 80 -2.32 -10.74 -3.98
CA LEU A 80 -1.50 -9.62 -4.44
C LEU A 80 0.00 -9.84 -4.12
N LEU A 81 0.32 -10.30 -2.91
CA LEU A 81 1.70 -10.58 -2.50
C LEU A 81 2.33 -11.68 -3.36
N ASP A 82 1.60 -12.76 -3.62
CA ASP A 82 2.07 -13.86 -4.46
C ASP A 82 2.29 -13.41 -5.90
N PHE A 83 1.46 -12.50 -6.43
CA PHE A 83 1.64 -11.92 -7.76
C PHE A 83 2.94 -11.13 -7.85
N ILE A 84 3.26 -10.31 -6.85
CA ILE A 84 4.46 -9.45 -6.81
C ILE A 84 5.75 -10.27 -6.64
N LYS A 85 5.69 -11.43 -5.99
CA LYS A 85 6.86 -12.31 -5.78
C LYS A 85 7.24 -13.14 -7.01
N ARG A 86 6.42 -13.17 -8.06
CA ARG A 86 6.75 -13.93 -9.28
C ARG A 86 7.94 -13.26 -9.99
N PRO A 87 9.01 -14.00 -10.31
CA PRO A 87 10.07 -13.46 -11.15
C PRO A 87 9.47 -13.07 -12.50
N SER A 88 9.82 -11.87 -12.97
CA SER A 88 9.48 -11.36 -14.30
C SER A 88 10.32 -12.05 -15.38
#